data_AF-A0A1C6AP17-F1
#
_entry.id   AF-A0A1C6AP17-F1
#
_cell.length_a   1.000
_cell.length_b   1.000
_cell.length_c   1.000
_cell.angle_alpha   90.00
_cell.angle_beta   90.00
_cell.angle_gamma   90.00
#
_symmetry.space_group_name_H-M   'P 1'
#
loop_
_entity.id
_entity.type
_entity.pdbx_description
1 polymer ?
#
loop_
_entity_poly.entity_id
_entity_poly.type
_entity_poly.pdbx_seq_one_letter_code
_entity_poly.pdbx_strand_id
1 'polypeptide(L)' 'MITLNKYGNRENRVWLELYGLSTDEKPIEKFDDIFIGNSSTYYEMDTKNTFMYDEENKKWWEV' A
#
# COMPACT_ATOMS: atom_id res chain seq x y z
N MET A 1 -5.45 -13.25 4.75
CA MET A 1 -4.08 -13.83 4.79
C MET A 1 -3.19 -13.01 5.72
N ILE A 2 -2.35 -13.64 6.56
CA ILE A 2 -1.37 -12.93 7.40
C ILE A 2 -0.03 -12.87 6.66
N THR A 3 0.51 -11.67 6.44
CA THR A 3 1.80 -11.44 5.78
C THR A 3 2.85 -11.06 6.82
N LEU A 4 3.96 -11.81 6.91
CA LEU A 4 5.10 -11.43 7.74
C LEU A 4 5.85 -10.27 7.07
N ASN A 5 5.60 -9.04 7.50
CA ASN A 5 6.16 -7.84 6.87
C ASN A 5 7.59 -7.52 7.37
N LYS A 6 7.80 -7.58 8.68
CA LYS A 6 9.10 -7.33 9.33
C LYS A 6 9.34 -8.37 10.42
N TYR A 7 10.58 -8.84 10.54
CA TYR A 7 11.02 -9.68 11.64
C TYR A 7 12.37 -9.18 12.16
N GLY A 8 12.41 -8.73 13.41
CA GLY A 8 13.57 -8.03 13.98
C GLY A 8 13.88 -6.74 13.20
N ASN A 9 15.12 -6.60 12.73
CA ASN A 9 15.58 -5.46 11.94
C ASN A 9 15.61 -5.74 10.42
N ARG A 10 14.95 -6.81 9.96
CA ARG A 10 14.89 -7.17 8.53
C ARG A 10 13.45 -7.04 8.03
N GLU A 11 13.29 -6.28 6.95
CA GLU A 11 12.05 -6.25 6.17
C GLU A 11 12.01 -7.51 5.32
N ASN A 12 10.94 -8.29 5.49
CA ASN A 12 10.76 -9.56 4.79
C ASN A 12 10.00 -9.35 3.46
N ARG A 13 9.19 -8.28 3.41
CA ARG A 13 8.60 -7.72 2.20
C ARG A 13 8.75 -6.20 2.23
N VAL A 14 9.01 -5.62 1.07
CA VAL A 14 9.01 -4.15 0.90
C VAL A 14 7.55 -3.71 0.90
N TRP A 15 7.14 -2.89 1.88
CA TRP A 15 5.88 -2.17 1.77
C TRP A 15 6.12 -0.87 1.00
N LEU A 16 5.10 -0.44 0.26
CA LEU A 16 5.17 0.79 -0.51
C LEU A 16 4.53 1.93 0.26
N GLU A 17 5.17 3.09 0.20
CA GLU A 17 4.57 4.37 0.60
C GLU A 17 4.37 5.17 -0.69
N LEU A 18 3.11 5.29 -1.09
CA LEU A 18 2.72 5.94 -2.34
C LEU A 18 2.07 7.29 -2.03
N TYR A 19 2.30 8.25 -2.92
CA TYR A 19 1.75 9.60 -2.83
C TYR A 19 1.14 9.98 -4.16
N GLY A 20 -0.07 10.51 -4.14
CA GLY A 20 -0.75 10.98 -5.35
C GLY A 20 -1.94 11.86 -5.03
N LEU A 21 -2.77 12.13 -6.03
CA LEU A 21 -4.00 12.89 -5.90
C LEU A 21 -5.21 11.96 -5.75
N SER A 22 -6.32 12.48 -5.25
CA SER A 22 -7.60 11.75 -5.20
C SER A 22 -8.16 11.36 -6.57
N THR A 23 -7.72 12.07 -7.62
CA THR A 23 -8.07 11.79 -9.02
C THR A 23 -7.21 10.71 -9.67
N ASP A 24 -6.08 10.34 -9.05
CA ASP A 24 -5.16 9.36 -9.62
C ASP A 24 -5.67 7.93 -9.36
N GLU A 25 -5.44 7.05 -10.34
CA GLU A 25 -5.79 5.63 -10.21
C GLU A 25 -4.83 4.95 -9.24
N LYS A 26 -5.37 4.46 -8.12
CA LYS A 26 -4.58 3.75 -7.11
C LYS A 26 -4.14 2.40 -7.68
N PRO A 27 -2.84 2.08 -7.64
CA PRO A 27 -2.35 0.84 -8.23
C PRO A 27 -2.84 -0.36 -7.42
N ILE A 28 -3.03 -1.50 -8.10
CA ILE A 28 -3.52 -2.76 -7.54
C ILE A 28 -2.56 -3.86 -7.95
N GLU A 29 -2.25 -4.78 -7.03
CA GLU A 29 -1.24 -5.85 -7.15
C GLU A 29 0.21 -5.39 -7.32
N LYS A 30 0.49 -4.48 -8.24
CA LYS A 30 1.84 -4.01 -8.57
C LYS A 30 1.90 -2.52 -8.89
N PHE A 31 3.05 -1.92 -8.62
CA PHE A 31 3.44 -0.59 -9.08
C PHE A 31 4.86 -0.67 -9.64
N ASP A 32 5.06 -0.34 -10.91
CA ASP A 32 6.37 -0.42 -11.62
C ASP A 32 7.15 -1.73 -11.31
N ASP A 33 6.48 -2.86 -11.52
CA ASP A 33 6.96 -4.24 -11.25
C ASP A 33 7.18 -4.63 -9.78
N ILE A 34 6.98 -3.72 -8.83
CA ILE A 34 7.04 -4.00 -7.39
C ILE A 34 5.66 -4.44 -6.91
N PHE A 35 5.58 -5.59 -6.24
CA PHE A 35 4.32 -6.06 -5.64
C PHE A 35 3.89 -5.18 -4.47
N ILE A 36 2.61 -4.82 -4.45
CA ILE A 36 1.99 -4.07 -3.36
C ILE A 36 1.60 -5.07 -2.27
N GLY A 37 2.35 -5.06 -1.18
CA GLY A 37 2.10 -5.92 -0.03
C GLY A 37 1.07 -5.33 0.93
N ASN A 38 0.51 -6.20 1.78
CA ASN A 38 -0.28 -5.77 2.93
C ASN A 38 0.42 -4.67 3.73
N SER A 39 -0.38 -3.70 4.22
CA SER A 39 0.09 -2.53 4.97
C SER A 39 0.85 -1.48 4.15
N SER A 40 0.92 -1.62 2.82
CA SER A 40 1.34 -0.49 1.96
C SER A 40 0.36 0.68 2.13
N THR A 41 0.87 1.90 2.07
CA THR A 41 0.08 3.11 2.27
C THR A 41 0.00 3.93 0.99
N TYR A 42 -1.13 4.60 0.81
CA TYR A 42 -1.33 5.60 -0.23
C TYR A 42 -1.86 6.86 0.42
N TYR A 43 -1.18 7.98 0.21
CA TYR A 43 -1.57 9.29 0.72
C TYR A 43 -2.07 10.18 -0.42
N GLU A 44 -3.30 10.66 -0.29
CA GLU A 44 -3.86 11.67 -1.17
C GLU A 44 -3.44 13.07 -0.69
N MET A 45 -2.63 13.77 -1.47
CA MET A 45 -2.06 15.06 -1.06
C MET A 45 -3.07 16.20 -1.04
N ASP A 46 -4.12 16.12 -1.85
CA ASP A 46 -5.16 17.12 -2.02
C ASP A 46 -6.27 17.01 -0.97
N THR A 47 -6.74 15.79 -0.70
CA THR A 47 -7.78 15.51 0.31
C THR A 47 -7.20 15.26 1.69
N LYS A 48 -5.90 14.95 1.78
CA LYS A 48 -5.18 14.50 2.98
C LYS A 48 -5.65 13.13 3.52
N ASN A 49 -6.33 12.36 2.69
CA ASN A 49 -6.78 11.02 3.05
C ASN A 49 -5.64 10.01 3.00
N THR A 50 -5.64 9.07 3.93
CA THR A 50 -4.68 7.97 3.96
C THR A 50 -5.40 6.66 3.72
N PHE A 51 -4.80 5.80 2.91
CA PHE A 51 -5.33 4.50 2.59
C PHE A 51 -4.30 3.43 2.91
N MET A 52 -4.79 2.26 3.34
CA MET A 52 -3.98 1.08 3.59
C MET A 52 -4.42 -0.06 2.67
N TYR A 53 -3.44 -0.74 2.07
CA TYR A 53 -3.70 -1.80 1.11
C TYR A 53 -3.95 -3.15 1.79
N ASP A 54 -5.01 -3.81 1.32
CA ASP A 54 -5.38 -5.19 1.59
C ASP A 54 -5.07 -6.05 0.37
N GLU A 55 -4.02 -6.86 0.49
CA GLU A 55 -3.50 -7.74 -0.56
C GLU A 55 -4.47 -8.87 -0.89
N GLU A 56 -5.25 -9.35 0.08
CA GLU A 56 -6.18 -10.47 -0.11
C GLU A 56 -7.40 -10.04 -0.93
N ASN A 57 -7.94 -8.87 -0.62
CA ASN A 57 -9.08 -8.30 -1.34
C ASN A 57 -8.66 -7.40 -2.51
N LYS A 58 -7.35 -7.16 -2.68
CA LYS A 58 -6.76 -6.27 -3.69
C LYS A 58 -7.39 -4.88 -3.67
N LYS A 59 -7.53 -4.33 -2.46
CA LYS A 59 -8.33 -3.13 -2.21
C LYS A 59 -7.61 -2.17 -1.27
N TRP A 60 -7.83 -0.87 -1.49
CA TRP A 60 -7.42 0.20 -0.59
C TRP A 60 -8.56 0.53 0.38
N TRP A 61 -8.26 0.55 1.68
CA TRP A 61 -9.17 0.95 2.74
C TRP A 61 -8.74 2.29 3.32
N GLU A 62 -9.66 3.24 3.43
CA GLU A 62 -9.43 4.52 4.11
C GLU A 62 -9.24 4.28 5.62
N VAL A 63 -8.27 4.97 6.22
CA VAL A 63 -7.85 4.82 7.62
C VAL A 63 -7.70 6.16 8.34
#